data_AF-A0A956LN83-F1
#
_entry.id   AF-A0A956LN83-F1
#
_cell.length_a   1.000
_cell.length_b   1.000
_cell.length_c   1.000
_cell.angle_alpha   90.00
_cell.angle_beta   90.00
_cell.angle_gamma   90.00
#
_symmetry.space_group_name_H-M   'P 1'
#
loop_
_entity.id
_entity.type
_entity.pdbx_description
1 polymer ?
#
loop_
_entity_poly.entity_id
_entity_poly.type
_entity_poly.pdbx_seq_one_letter_code
_entity_poly.pdbx_strand_id
1 'polypeptide(L)'
;MLSVGLAPGLTNLMVKRLAAPLEVREEAVIAVRLGLGEQHGDLAVEWTLRQLAASASWSTLTTFDYPGEGSVSAIPIDLADQHVVRRTLGFDRARTLMTLESSAWTRGVALLAPALRRRWLLAGVRRLFPYLRLGRDAWTVAVEVRGVADGHPIRSLLAAEGVSEANGTAAVAARLVQLLEARRRPGVFHVEQLFELEEALDGVDVVLR
;
A
#
# COMPACT_ATOMS: atom_id res chain seq x y z
N MET A 1 0.50 -14.70 -12.87
CA MET A 1 0.91 -14.03 -11.62
C MET A 1 0.08 -12.77 -11.47
N LEU A 2 -0.44 -12.51 -10.27
CA LEU A 2 -1.23 -11.31 -9.91
C LEU A 2 -0.49 -10.52 -8.81
N SER A 3 -0.99 -9.31 -8.50
CA SER A 3 -0.39 -8.41 -7.49
C SER A 3 1.07 -8.08 -7.80
N VAL A 4 1.31 -7.50 -8.98
CA VAL A 4 2.65 -7.15 -9.45
C VAL A 4 2.75 -5.62 -9.49
N GLY A 5 3.55 -5.07 -8.58
CA GLY A 5 3.73 -3.63 -8.41
C GLY A 5 4.14 -3.30 -6.97
N LEU A 6 3.91 -2.06 -6.54
CA LEU A 6 4.22 -1.63 -5.17
C LEU A 6 3.12 -2.05 -4.19
N ALA A 7 1.88 -1.62 -4.42
CA ALA A 7 0.71 -1.95 -3.61
C ALA A 7 -0.54 -2.12 -4.50
N PRO A 8 -0.99 -3.36 -4.79
CA PRO A 8 -0.51 -4.64 -4.27
C PRO A 8 0.77 -5.13 -4.97
N GLY A 9 1.65 -5.80 -4.21
CA GLY A 9 2.80 -6.52 -4.75
C GLY A 9 3.98 -6.55 -3.79
N LEU A 10 4.82 -5.52 -3.81
CA LEU A 10 5.90 -5.34 -2.84
C LEU A 10 5.34 -5.37 -1.41
N THR A 11 4.20 -4.72 -1.15
CA THR A 11 3.52 -4.78 0.16
C THR A 11 3.15 -6.21 0.56
N ASN A 12 2.69 -7.05 -0.38
CA ASN A 12 2.38 -8.44 -0.09
C ASN A 12 3.63 -9.25 0.31
N LEU A 13 4.73 -9.04 -0.40
CA LEU A 13 6.03 -9.67 -0.10
C LEU A 13 6.57 -9.21 1.26
N MET A 14 6.44 -7.92 1.58
CA MET A 14 6.82 -7.37 2.88
C MET A 14 5.99 -7.97 4.00
N VAL A 15 4.66 -8.08 3.84
CA VAL A 15 3.79 -8.74 4.83
C VAL A 15 4.20 -10.20 5.01
N LYS A 16 4.45 -10.94 3.93
CA LYS A 16 4.93 -12.33 4.00
C LYS A 16 6.24 -12.43 4.78
N ARG A 17 7.19 -11.53 4.50
CA ARG A 17 8.51 -11.50 5.16
C ARG A 17 8.41 -11.27 6.67
N LEU A 18 7.50 -10.39 7.11
CA LEU A 18 7.25 -10.14 8.54
C LEU A 18 6.39 -11.23 9.20
N ALA A 19 5.57 -11.94 8.43
CA ALA A 19 4.72 -13.03 8.92
C ALA A 19 5.47 -14.36 9.06
N ALA A 20 6.66 -14.49 8.46
CA ALA A 20 7.46 -15.71 8.46
C ALA A 20 7.75 -16.30 9.86
N PRO A 21 8.12 -15.52 10.90
CA PRO A 21 8.34 -16.06 12.25
C PRO A 21 7.05 -16.31 13.03
N LEU A 22 5.87 -15.87 12.55
CA LEU A 22 4.64 -15.94 13.32
C LEU A 22 3.97 -17.32 13.23
N GLU A 23 3.60 -17.85 14.39
CA GLU A 23 2.75 -19.02 14.55
C GLU A 23 1.27 -18.64 14.41
N VAL A 24 0.88 -17.50 14.98
CA VAL A 24 -0.47 -16.92 14.89
C VAL A 24 -0.39 -15.56 14.21
N ARG A 25 -1.24 -15.33 13.21
CA ARG A 25 -1.25 -14.11 12.38
C ARG A 25 -2.53 -13.33 12.62
N GLU A 26 -2.47 -12.34 13.51
CA GLU A 26 -3.66 -11.64 13.99
C GLU A 26 -4.03 -10.45 13.08
N GLU A 27 -3.08 -9.57 12.80
CA GLU A 27 -3.34 -8.32 12.07
C GLU A 27 -2.19 -7.96 11.13
N ALA A 28 -2.54 -7.60 9.90
CA ALA A 28 -1.66 -6.93 8.95
C ALA A 28 -2.19 -5.52 8.63
N VAL A 29 -1.37 -4.50 8.81
CA VAL A 29 -1.68 -3.12 8.44
C VAL A 29 -0.72 -2.70 7.34
N ILE A 30 -1.26 -2.35 6.18
CA ILE A 30 -0.49 -1.85 5.04
C ILE A 30 -0.71 -0.35 4.96
N ALA A 31 0.35 0.44 4.95
CA ALA A 31 0.30 1.88 4.78
C ALA A 31 0.94 2.26 3.45
N VAL A 32 0.20 3.01 2.63
CA VAL A 32 0.66 3.55 1.36
C VAL A 32 0.70 5.07 1.51
N ARG A 33 1.89 5.65 1.32
CA ARG A 33 2.07 7.10 1.27
C ARG A 33 2.02 7.54 -0.18
N LEU A 34 0.97 8.28 -0.52
CA LEU A 34 0.86 8.86 -1.86
C LEU A 34 1.72 10.12 -1.93
N GLY A 35 2.69 10.10 -2.85
CA GLY A 35 3.37 11.30 -3.32
C GLY A 35 2.40 12.12 -4.16
N LEU A 36 2.11 13.33 -3.74
CA LEU A 36 1.23 14.24 -4.50
C LEU A 36 1.96 14.81 -5.76
N GLY A 37 3.22 14.44 -5.99
CA GLY A 37 4.09 14.93 -7.06
C GLY A 37 4.02 14.12 -8.36
N GLU A 38 3.47 12.90 -8.33
CA GLU A 38 3.37 12.00 -9.49
C GLU A 38 2.09 12.22 -10.30
N GLN A 39 2.19 12.07 -11.63
CA GLN A 39 1.04 12.11 -12.52
C GLN A 39 0.27 10.79 -12.44
N HIS A 40 -0.85 10.84 -11.73
CA HIS A 40 -1.80 9.75 -11.72
C HIS A 40 -2.71 9.88 -12.95
N GLY A 41 -2.91 8.78 -13.69
CA GLY A 41 -3.84 8.75 -14.82
C GLY A 41 -5.28 9.03 -14.36
N ASP A 42 -6.12 9.57 -15.24
CA ASP A 42 -7.50 9.97 -14.94
C ASP A 42 -8.31 8.88 -14.22
N LEU A 43 -8.08 7.61 -14.58
CA LEU A 43 -8.74 6.45 -13.96
C LEU A 43 -8.27 6.18 -12.52
N ALA A 44 -6.99 6.40 -12.22
CA ALA A 44 -6.45 6.24 -10.87
C ALA A 44 -6.99 7.36 -9.95
N VAL A 45 -7.04 8.59 -10.46
CA VAL A 45 -7.67 9.72 -9.77
C VAL A 45 -9.14 9.44 -9.50
N GLU A 46 -9.88 8.98 -10.52
CA GLU A 46 -11.29 8.68 -10.37
C GLU A 46 -11.54 7.55 -9.37
N TRP A 47 -10.72 6.49 -9.42
CA TRP A 47 -10.79 5.39 -8.45
C TRP A 47 -10.55 5.91 -7.02
N THR A 48 -9.50 6.71 -6.79
CA THR A 48 -9.19 7.29 -5.48
C THR A 48 -10.33 8.18 -4.98
N LEU A 49 -10.86 9.06 -5.84
CA LEU A 49 -11.99 9.92 -5.47
C LEU A 49 -13.29 9.14 -5.22
N ARG A 50 -13.54 8.05 -5.96
CA ARG A 50 -14.68 7.15 -5.72
C ARG A 50 -14.51 6.41 -4.41
N GLN A 51 -13.31 5.91 -4.09
CA GLN A 51 -13.03 5.28 -2.81
C GLN A 51 -13.25 6.27 -1.66
N LEU A 52 -12.74 7.50 -1.79
CA LEU A 52 -12.98 8.62 -0.87
C LEU A 52 -14.47 8.91 -0.65
N ALA A 53 -15.27 8.93 -1.73
CA ALA A 53 -16.69 9.20 -1.64
C ALA A 53 -17.52 8.00 -1.12
N ALA A 54 -17.09 6.77 -1.40
CA ALA A 54 -17.86 5.56 -1.14
C ALA A 54 -17.71 5.05 0.30
N SER A 55 -16.54 5.21 0.93
CA SER A 55 -16.37 4.65 2.27
C SER A 55 -17.04 5.53 3.34
N ALA A 56 -17.90 4.90 4.15
CA ALA A 56 -18.38 5.48 5.39
C ALA A 56 -17.27 5.58 6.47
N SER A 57 -16.10 4.97 6.22
CA SER A 57 -14.97 4.85 7.14
C SER A 57 -14.01 6.05 7.11
N TRP A 58 -14.10 6.96 6.13
CA TRP A 58 -13.18 8.11 6.03
C TRP A 58 -13.41 9.18 7.11
N SER A 59 -14.53 9.15 7.84
CA SER A 59 -14.70 9.95 9.05
C SER A 59 -13.83 9.48 10.21
N THR A 60 -13.33 8.25 10.15
CA THR A 60 -12.47 7.66 11.18
C THR A 60 -11.02 7.83 10.76
N LEU A 61 -10.52 9.05 10.94
CA LEU A 61 -9.09 9.30 10.88
C LEU A 61 -8.39 8.37 11.87
N THR A 62 -7.36 7.68 11.41
CA THR A 62 -6.53 6.83 12.26
C THR A 62 -5.09 7.30 12.20
N THR A 63 -4.20 6.58 12.88
CA THR A 63 -2.77 6.86 12.88
C THR A 63 -1.98 5.63 12.48
N PHE A 64 -0.85 5.86 11.82
CA PHE A 64 0.11 4.81 11.49
C PHE A 64 1.51 5.28 11.86
N ASP A 65 2.32 4.38 12.42
CA ASP A 65 3.70 4.67 12.79
C ASP A 65 4.63 4.26 11.66
N TYR A 66 5.29 5.23 11.01
CA TYR A 66 6.35 4.92 10.07
C TYR A 66 7.68 4.74 10.82
N PRO A 67 8.56 3.80 10.39
CA PRO A 67 9.90 3.65 10.96
C PRO A 67 10.65 4.98 10.98
N GLY A 68 11.06 5.44 12.16
CA GLY A 68 11.85 6.66 12.32
C GLY A 68 11.09 7.99 12.20
N GLU A 69 9.80 8.00 11.84
CA GLU A 69 9.01 9.23 11.65
C GLU A 69 7.88 9.42 12.67
N GLY A 70 7.52 8.35 13.40
CA GLY A 70 6.44 8.37 14.38
C GLY A 70 5.04 8.32 13.77
N SER A 71 4.03 8.65 14.58
CA SER A 71 2.62 8.51 14.21
C SER A 71 2.17 9.61 13.25
N VAL A 72 1.68 9.24 12.07
CA VAL A 72 1.08 10.15 11.09
C VAL A 72 -0.41 9.87 10.93
N SER A 73 -1.17 10.90 10.52
CA SER A 73 -2.58 10.73 10.19
C SER A 73 -2.73 9.84 8.95
N ALA A 74 -3.63 8.88 9.03
CA ALA A 74 -3.92 7.92 7.98
C ALA A 74 -5.43 7.76 7.81
N ILE A 75 -5.84 7.34 6.62
CA ILE A 75 -7.25 7.07 6.33
C ILE A 75 -7.42 5.66 5.75
N PRO A 76 -8.34 4.84 6.27
CA PRO A 76 -8.56 3.49 5.76
C PRO A 76 -9.08 3.50 4.32
N ILE A 77 -8.50 2.62 3.49
CA ILE A 77 -8.86 2.44 2.08
C ILE A 77 -9.06 0.97 1.75
N ASP A 78 -9.95 0.70 0.79
CA ASP A 78 -10.24 -0.66 0.34
C ASP A 78 -9.35 -1.02 -0.88
N LEU A 79 -8.08 -1.31 -0.61
CA LEU A 79 -7.15 -1.84 -1.62
C LEU A 79 -7.18 -3.37 -1.66
N ALA A 80 -6.77 -3.95 -2.79
CA ALA A 80 -6.81 -5.38 -2.99
C ALA A 80 -5.85 -6.16 -2.08
N ASP A 81 -4.73 -5.57 -1.69
CA ASP A 81 -3.69 -6.16 -0.85
C ASP A 81 -4.24 -6.67 0.49
N GLN A 82 -5.10 -5.91 1.19
CA GLN A 82 -5.70 -6.37 2.46
C GLN A 82 -6.49 -7.67 2.30
N HIS A 83 -7.19 -7.85 1.18
CA HIS A 83 -7.97 -9.07 0.92
C HIS A 83 -7.06 -10.22 0.51
N VAL A 84 -6.02 -9.92 -0.27
CA VAL A 84 -5.05 -10.92 -0.72
C VAL A 84 -4.30 -11.50 0.47
N VAL A 85 -3.69 -10.67 1.32
CA VAL A 85 -2.86 -11.17 2.44
C VAL A 85 -3.68 -11.94 3.48
N ARG A 86 -4.96 -11.57 3.71
CA ARG A 86 -5.86 -12.39 4.55
C ARG A 86 -6.06 -13.77 3.95
N ARG A 87 -6.31 -13.84 2.64
CA ARG A 87 -6.60 -15.09 1.94
C ARG A 87 -5.37 -15.97 1.75
N THR A 88 -4.22 -15.40 1.39
CA THR A 88 -3.02 -16.15 0.99
C THR A 88 -2.05 -16.38 2.14
N LEU A 89 -2.01 -15.46 3.12
CA LEU A 89 -1.11 -15.54 4.29
C LEU A 89 -1.86 -15.85 5.58
N GLY A 90 -3.20 -15.91 5.59
CA GLY A 90 -3.98 -16.40 6.73
C GLY A 90 -4.07 -15.43 7.91
N PHE A 91 -4.05 -14.13 7.65
CA PHE A 91 -4.31 -13.11 8.67
C PHE A 91 -5.79 -13.03 9.03
N ASP A 92 -6.12 -12.98 10.33
CA ASP A 92 -7.50 -12.78 10.79
C ASP A 92 -8.06 -11.44 10.30
N ARG A 93 -7.24 -10.39 10.42
CA ARG A 93 -7.56 -9.03 9.99
C ARG A 93 -6.45 -8.47 9.11
N ALA A 94 -6.84 -7.75 8.07
CA ALA A 94 -5.93 -6.87 7.39
C ALA A 94 -6.63 -5.59 6.98
N ARG A 95 -5.90 -4.48 6.98
CA ARG A 95 -6.38 -3.20 6.51
C ARG A 95 -5.31 -2.45 5.73
N THR A 96 -5.74 -1.71 4.73
CA THR A 96 -4.87 -0.78 4.02
C THR A 96 -5.20 0.67 4.40
N LEU A 97 -4.17 1.47 4.61
CA LEU A 97 -4.23 2.85 5.05
C LEU A 97 -3.54 3.73 4.01
N MET A 98 -4.17 4.85 3.69
CA MET A 98 -3.59 5.89 2.86
C MET A 98 -3.08 7.03 3.73
N THR A 99 -1.88 7.48 3.45
CA THR A 99 -1.27 8.67 4.06
C THR A 99 -0.81 9.62 2.96
N LEU A 100 -0.79 10.91 3.27
CA LEU A 100 -0.15 11.93 2.43
C LEU A 100 1.13 12.40 3.13
N GLU A 101 2.04 13.06 2.40
CA GLU A 101 3.29 13.61 2.95
C GLU A 101 3.05 14.52 4.17
N SER A 102 1.88 15.16 4.27
CA SER A 102 1.47 15.93 5.44
C SER A 102 0.22 15.35 6.10
N SER A 103 0.31 15.13 7.41
CA SER A 103 -0.86 14.81 8.24
C SER A 103 -1.95 15.88 8.19
N ALA A 104 -1.62 17.14 7.89
CA ALA A 104 -2.60 18.19 7.68
C ALA A 104 -3.40 17.96 6.39
N TRP A 105 -2.72 17.61 5.30
CA TRP A 105 -3.39 17.26 4.03
C TRP A 105 -4.25 16.01 4.18
N THR A 106 -3.75 14.97 4.85
CA THR A 106 -4.55 13.76 5.13
C THR A 106 -5.85 14.11 5.85
N ARG A 107 -5.77 14.92 6.92
CA ARG A 107 -6.95 15.37 7.67
C ARG A 107 -7.90 16.21 6.83
N GLY A 108 -7.38 17.12 6.00
CA GLY A 108 -8.17 17.93 5.08
C GLY A 108 -8.96 17.07 4.09
N VAL A 109 -8.31 16.07 3.49
CA VAL A 109 -8.96 15.11 2.59
C VAL A 109 -10.04 14.31 3.32
N ALA A 110 -9.75 13.79 4.51
CA ALA A 110 -10.73 13.05 5.31
C ALA A 110 -11.98 13.89 5.64
N LEU A 111 -11.78 15.16 6.01
CA LEU A 111 -12.87 16.09 6.32
C LEU A 111 -13.72 16.43 5.09
N LEU A 112 -13.10 16.54 3.92
CA LEU A 112 -13.77 16.91 2.67
C LEU A 112 -14.37 15.71 1.91
N ALA A 113 -13.96 14.48 2.24
CA ALA A 113 -14.42 13.26 1.59
C ALA A 113 -15.96 13.11 1.51
N PRO A 114 -16.76 13.45 2.56
CA PRO A 114 -18.22 13.39 2.47
C PRO A 114 -18.80 14.33 1.41
N ALA A 115 -18.15 15.47 1.15
CA ALA A 115 -18.59 16.42 0.14
C ALA A 115 -18.39 15.87 -1.29
N LEU A 116 -17.39 15.01 -1.50
CA LEU A 116 -17.14 14.32 -2.78
C LEU A 116 -18.26 13.35 -3.18
N ARG A 117 -19.18 13.00 -2.26
CA ARG A 117 -20.42 12.26 -2.61
C ARG A 117 -21.33 13.04 -3.55
N ARG A 118 -21.20 14.37 -3.59
CA ARG A 118 -21.92 15.22 -4.53
C ARG A 118 -21.24 15.15 -5.91
N ARG A 119 -21.93 14.61 -6.90
CA ARG A 119 -21.40 14.37 -8.27
C ARG A 119 -20.74 15.59 -8.92
N TRP A 120 -21.24 16.80 -8.65
CA TRP A 120 -20.69 18.04 -9.20
C TRP A 120 -19.35 18.44 -8.54
N LEU A 121 -19.19 18.20 -7.24
CA LEU A 121 -17.92 18.42 -6.54
C LEU A 121 -16.87 17.41 -7.00
N LEU A 122 -17.26 16.14 -7.13
CA LEU A 122 -16.41 15.09 -7.69
C LEU A 122 -15.90 15.48 -9.08
N ALA A 123 -16.80 15.97 -9.95
CA ALA A 123 -16.43 16.42 -11.30
C ALA A 123 -15.49 17.63 -11.29
N GLY A 124 -15.70 18.59 -10.38
CA GLY A 124 -14.83 19.75 -10.20
C GLY A 124 -13.43 19.39 -9.73
N VAL A 125 -13.33 18.53 -8.70
CA VAL A 125 -12.05 18.04 -8.18
C VAL A 125 -11.31 17.22 -9.24
N ARG A 126 -12.01 16.36 -9.99
CA ARG A 126 -11.41 15.62 -11.11
C ARG A 126 -10.77 16.55 -12.14
N ARG A 127 -11.41 17.68 -12.46
CA ARG A 127 -10.87 18.67 -13.41
C ARG A 127 -9.66 19.40 -12.85
N LEU A 128 -9.58 19.58 -11.53
CA LEU A 128 -8.50 20.31 -10.88
C LEU A 128 -7.29 19.41 -10.53
N PHE A 129 -7.52 18.11 -10.35
CA PHE A 129 -6.50 17.16 -9.89
C PHE A 129 -5.21 17.15 -10.72
N PRO A 130 -5.22 17.22 -12.07
CA PRO A 130 -3.99 17.27 -12.87
C PRO A 130 -3.11 18.50 -12.60
N TYR A 131 -3.69 19.55 -12.02
CA TYR A 131 -2.99 20.79 -11.68
C TYR A 131 -2.46 20.80 -10.23
N LEU A 132 -2.90 19.85 -9.40
CA LEU A 132 -2.42 19.69 -8.03
C LEU A 132 -1.10 18.90 -8.04
N ARG A 133 -0.01 19.58 -8.40
CA ARG A 133 1.35 19.07 -8.24
C ARG A 133 1.89 19.56 -6.91
N LEU A 134 1.77 18.77 -5.86
CA LEU A 134 2.27 19.13 -4.54
C LEU A 134 3.20 18.01 -4.07
N GLY A 135 4.35 18.27 -3.48
CA GLY A 135 5.18 17.17 -2.96
C GLY A 135 6.15 16.53 -3.96
N ARG A 136 6.85 15.50 -3.49
CA ARG A 136 8.02 14.92 -4.15
C ARG A 136 7.64 13.75 -5.03
N ASP A 137 8.52 13.46 -5.99
CA ASP A 137 8.47 12.27 -6.83
C ASP A 137 9.04 11.05 -6.08
N ALA A 138 8.45 10.75 -4.92
CA ALA A 138 8.88 9.68 -4.04
C ALA A 138 7.68 8.91 -3.52
N TRP A 139 7.86 7.62 -3.31
CA TRP A 139 6.85 6.73 -2.75
C TRP A 139 7.38 6.08 -1.48
N THR A 140 6.46 5.80 -0.56
CA THR A 140 6.75 5.04 0.66
C THR A 140 5.60 4.08 0.89
N VAL A 141 5.93 2.80 1.06
CA VAL A 141 5.00 1.81 1.57
C VAL A 141 5.56 1.24 2.87
N ALA A 142 4.69 0.99 3.82
CA ALA A 142 5.07 0.35 5.08
C ALA A 142 4.07 -0.72 5.44
N VAL A 143 4.53 -1.75 6.14
CA VAL A 143 3.67 -2.82 6.62
C VAL A 143 3.98 -3.07 8.09
N GLU A 144 2.93 -3.18 8.87
CA GLU A 144 2.97 -3.61 10.26
C GLU A 144 2.25 -4.94 10.36
N VAL A 145 2.87 -5.90 11.04
CA VAL A 145 2.31 -7.22 11.29
C VAL A 145 2.31 -7.47 12.80
N ARG A 146 1.19 -7.98 13.29
CA ARG A 146 0.99 -8.39 14.69
C ARG A 146 0.59 -9.85 14.75
N GLY A 147 1.13 -10.55 15.74
CA GLY A 147 0.79 -11.93 15.99
C GLY A 147 1.59 -12.53 17.13
N VAL A 148 1.68 -13.85 17.16
CA VAL A 148 2.39 -14.60 18.21
C VAL A 148 3.48 -15.45 17.58
N ALA A 149 4.67 -15.44 18.18
CA ALA A 149 5.75 -16.37 17.89
C ALA A 149 6.38 -16.86 19.20
N ASP A 150 6.69 -18.15 19.31
CA ASP A 150 7.22 -18.76 20.52
C ASP A 150 6.39 -18.42 21.77
N GLY A 151 5.06 -18.35 21.63
CA GLY A 151 4.13 -17.96 22.69
C GLY A 151 4.15 -16.48 23.13
N HIS A 152 4.93 -15.61 22.47
CA HIS A 152 5.02 -14.19 22.80
C HIS A 152 4.39 -13.30 21.72
N PRO A 153 3.68 -12.22 22.10
CA PRO A 153 3.16 -11.27 21.13
C PRO A 153 4.32 -10.51 20.46
N ILE A 154 4.34 -10.52 19.14
CA ILE A 154 5.30 -9.79 18.31
C ILE A 154 4.56 -8.72 17.50
N ARG A 155 5.15 -7.53 17.47
CA ARG A 155 4.84 -6.47 16.52
C ARG A 155 6.08 -6.20 15.69
N SER A 156 5.96 -6.32 14.38
CA SER A 156 7.05 -6.02 13.44
C SER A 156 6.59 -4.99 12.43
N LEU A 157 7.51 -4.10 12.05
CA LEU A 157 7.28 -3.01 11.12
C LEU A 157 8.42 -3.02 10.09
N LEU A 158 8.07 -2.78 8.83
CA LEU A 158 9.02 -2.66 7.73
C LEU A 158 8.50 -1.60 6.76
N ALA A 159 9.37 -0.70 6.33
CA ALA A 159 9.08 0.26 5.27
C ALA A 159 9.98 0.05 4.05
N ALA A 160 9.47 0.42 2.90
CA ALA A 160 10.18 0.49 1.63
C ALA A 160 9.95 1.87 1.01
N GLU A 161 11.03 2.49 0.57
CA GLU A 161 11.03 3.83 -0.03
C GLU A 161 11.76 3.82 -1.37
N GLY A 162 11.31 4.66 -2.28
CA GLY A 162 11.95 4.86 -3.58
C GLY A 162 11.54 6.15 -4.26
N VAL A 163 12.16 6.43 -5.41
CA VAL A 163 11.86 7.58 -6.27
C VAL A 163 11.04 7.08 -7.45
N SER A 164 10.03 7.85 -7.86
CA SER A 164 9.07 7.54 -8.90
C SER A 164 8.30 6.22 -8.73
N GLU A 165 6.99 6.34 -8.50
CA GLU A 165 6.10 5.19 -8.28
C GLU A 165 6.02 4.30 -9.51
N ALA A 166 5.97 4.92 -10.70
CA ALA A 166 5.98 4.22 -11.97
C ALA A 166 7.26 3.41 -12.18
N ASN A 167 8.43 4.01 -11.89
CA ASN A 167 9.72 3.32 -12.02
C ASN A 167 9.86 2.19 -11.00
N GLY A 168 9.48 2.42 -9.74
CA GLY A 168 9.49 1.38 -8.71
C GLY A 168 8.60 0.20 -9.07
N THR A 169 7.38 0.47 -9.54
CA THR A 169 6.44 -0.54 -10.04
C THR A 169 7.04 -1.31 -11.22
N ALA A 170 7.59 -0.61 -12.21
CA ALA A 170 8.17 -1.23 -13.40
C ALA A 170 9.39 -2.09 -13.07
N ALA A 171 10.27 -1.63 -12.18
CA ALA A 171 11.48 -2.34 -11.80
C ALA A 171 11.15 -3.65 -11.05
N VAL A 172 10.25 -3.59 -10.05
CA VAL A 172 9.78 -4.78 -9.35
C VAL A 172 9.08 -5.74 -10.31
N ALA A 173 8.23 -5.24 -11.21
CA ALA A 173 7.55 -6.07 -12.20
C ALA A 173 8.53 -6.78 -13.14
N ALA A 174 9.50 -6.04 -13.68
CA ALA A 174 10.53 -6.59 -14.58
C ALA A 174 11.34 -7.68 -13.89
N ARG A 175 11.73 -7.46 -12.62
CA ARG A 175 12.47 -8.45 -11.84
C ARG A 175 11.67 -9.73 -11.63
N LEU A 176 10.41 -9.62 -11.23
CA LEU A 176 9.54 -10.78 -10.99
C LEU A 176 9.27 -11.58 -12.26
N VAL A 177 9.13 -10.91 -13.42
CA VAL A 177 8.95 -11.60 -14.71
C VAL A 177 10.18 -12.44 -15.06
N GLN A 178 11.40 -11.93 -14.85
CA GLN A 178 12.63 -12.70 -15.06
C GLN A 178 12.69 -13.96 -14.19
N LEU A 179 12.30 -13.84 -12.91
CA LEU A 179 12.28 -14.98 -11.99
C LEU A 179 11.18 -15.99 -12.32
N LEU A 180 10.06 -15.53 -12.90
CA LEU A 180 8.92 -16.38 -13.25
C LEU A 180 9.28 -17.41 -14.33
N GLU A 181 10.19 -17.09 -15.26
CA GLU A 181 10.60 -18.03 -16.32
C GLU A 181 11.19 -19.32 -15.76
N ALA A 182 11.89 -19.23 -14.62
CA ALA A 182 12.46 -20.36 -13.90
C ALA A 182 11.42 -21.08 -13.01
N ARG A 183 10.34 -20.41 -12.59
CA ARG A 183 9.30 -20.93 -11.67
C ARG A 183 8.00 -21.30 -12.38
N ARG A 184 8.09 -22.20 -13.37
CA ARG A 184 6.94 -22.66 -14.17
C ARG A 184 5.96 -23.51 -13.35
N ARG A 185 5.16 -22.86 -12.51
CA ARG A 185 4.07 -23.45 -11.74
C ARG A 185 2.73 -23.14 -12.40
N PRO A 186 1.98 -24.14 -12.90
CA PRO A 186 0.66 -23.91 -13.49
C PRO A 186 -0.32 -23.36 -12.45
N GLY A 187 -1.09 -22.34 -12.83
CA GLY A 187 -2.15 -21.76 -11.99
C GLY A 187 -2.12 -20.24 -11.90
N VAL A 188 -3.05 -19.70 -11.11
CA VAL A 188 -3.13 -18.26 -10.80
C VAL A 188 -2.64 -18.06 -9.38
N PHE A 189 -1.54 -17.33 -9.24
CA PHE A 189 -0.90 -17.03 -7.96
C PHE A 189 -0.64 -15.54 -7.83
N HIS A 190 -0.80 -15.02 -6.61
CA HIS A 190 -0.27 -13.73 -6.23
C HIS A 190 1.23 -13.81 -5.98
N VAL A 191 1.94 -12.68 -6.11
CA VAL A 191 3.40 -12.63 -6.06
C VAL A 191 4.00 -13.28 -4.80
N GLU A 192 3.39 -13.08 -3.63
CA GLU A 192 3.88 -13.61 -2.36
C GLU A 192 3.78 -15.13 -2.27
N GLN A 193 2.96 -15.77 -3.10
CA GLN A 193 2.87 -17.22 -3.16
C GLN A 193 3.99 -17.87 -4.00
N LEU A 194 4.74 -17.05 -4.76
CA LEU A 194 5.75 -17.51 -5.70
C LEU A 194 7.16 -17.00 -5.39
N PHE A 195 7.30 -15.86 -4.73
CA PHE A 195 8.58 -15.18 -4.52
C PHE A 195 8.75 -14.72 -3.07
N GLU A 196 10.00 -14.51 -2.69
CA GLU A 196 10.39 -13.82 -1.45
C GLU A 196 10.74 -12.34 -1.72
N LEU A 197 10.71 -11.53 -0.68
CA LEU A 197 10.98 -10.09 -0.77
C LEU A 197 12.38 -9.82 -1.32
N GLU A 198 13.37 -10.56 -0.81
CA GLU A 198 14.77 -10.41 -1.15
C GLU A 198 15.02 -10.70 -2.64
N GLU A 199 14.31 -11.65 -3.23
CA GLU A 199 14.44 -11.99 -4.65
C GLU A 199 13.88 -10.89 -5.55
N ALA A 200 12.76 -10.28 -5.14
CA ALA A 200 12.07 -9.23 -5.87
C ALA A 200 12.82 -7.90 -5.84
N LEU A 201 13.63 -7.66 -4.81
CA LEU A 201 14.41 -6.43 -4.65
C LEU A 201 15.86 -6.55 -5.11
N ASP A 202 16.35 -7.74 -5.43
CA ASP A 202 17.70 -7.93 -5.98
C ASP A 202 17.89 -7.14 -7.28
N GLY A 203 18.83 -6.18 -7.25
CA GLY A 203 19.10 -5.26 -8.35
C GLY A 203 18.06 -4.15 -8.56
N VAL A 204 17.13 -3.96 -7.63
CA VAL A 204 16.12 -2.89 -7.67
C VAL A 204 16.48 -1.80 -6.67
N ASP A 205 16.44 -0.53 -7.11
CA ASP A 205 16.74 0.63 -6.27
C ASP A 205 15.58 0.96 -5.32
N VAL A 206 15.50 0.21 -4.22
CA VAL A 206 14.52 0.36 -3.13
C VAL A 206 15.24 0.31 -1.80
N VAL A 207 14.95 1.27 -0.93
CA VAL A 207 15.53 1.33 0.41
C VAL A 207 14.56 0.72 1.41
N LEU A 208 14.98 -0.31 2.13
CA LEU A 208 14.24 -0.90 3.25
C LEU A 208 14.62 -0.23 4.57
N ARG A 209 13.64 -0.01 5.46
CA ARG A 209 13.80 0.56 6.80
C ARG A 209 13.02 -0.21 7.85
#